data_AF-A0A238VFH4-F1
#
_entry.id   AF-A0A238VFH4-F1
#
_cell.length_a   1.000
_cell.length_b   1.000
_cell.length_c   1.000
_cell.angle_alpha   90.00
_cell.angle_beta   90.00
_cell.angle_gamma   90.00
#
_symmetry.space_group_name_H-M   'P 1'
#
loop_
_entity.id
_entity.type
_entity.pdbx_description
1 polymer ?
#
loop_
_entity_poly.entity_id
_entity_poly.type
_entity_poly.pdbx_seq_one_letter_code
_entity_poly.pdbx_strand_id
1 'polypeptide(L)'
;MTRIAHRIARLGLAGSVVALMAVPAVSATRPDQPVQAWPAMAGVDTATLLEQAQDMPTSDMAVGDQPYCAADAEIRLTLKQDFNESPVPGDGHAATELWASDQMGTWTLVAPRADDTSCIIASGIGYDTARDVNVYYQTAGLR
;
A
#
# COMPACT_ATOMS: atom_id res chain seq x y z
N MET A 1 -18.86 62.68 54.02
CA MET A 1 -19.15 62.63 52.58
C MET A 1 -18.10 61.73 51.92
N THR A 2 -18.58 60.65 51.29
CA THR A 2 -18.02 59.75 50.24
C THR A 2 -16.69 60.14 49.56
N ARG A 3 -15.78 59.26 49.09
CA ARG A 3 -15.71 57.79 48.94
C ARG A 3 -14.30 57.41 48.40
N ILE A 4 -13.79 56.25 48.86
CA ILE A 4 -13.18 55.17 48.05
C ILE A 4 -11.73 55.33 47.54
N ALA A 5 -10.83 54.61 48.20
CA ALA A 5 -9.61 54.03 47.63
C ALA A 5 -9.94 52.64 47.06
N HIS A 6 -9.58 52.30 45.81
CA HIS A 6 -9.58 50.92 45.29
C HIS A 6 -8.29 50.62 44.53
N ARG A 7 -7.55 49.63 45.05
CA ARG A 7 -6.53 48.81 44.39
C ARG A 7 -7.19 47.99 43.26
N ILE A 8 -6.43 47.52 42.27
CA ILE A 8 -6.54 46.21 41.56
C ILE A 8 -5.34 46.16 40.61
N ALA A 9 -4.25 45.47 40.96
CA ALA A 9 -4.00 44.02 40.82
C ALA A 9 -3.78 43.59 39.35
N ARG A 10 -2.53 43.22 39.04
CA ARG A 10 -2.08 42.60 37.80
C ARG A 10 -2.64 41.18 37.69
N LEU A 11 -3.16 40.79 36.54
CA LEU A 11 -3.47 39.41 36.18
C LEU A 11 -2.77 39.07 34.86
N GLY A 12 -1.80 38.17 34.93
CA GLY A 12 -1.19 37.53 33.76
C GLY A 12 -2.10 36.40 33.28
N LEU A 13 -2.37 36.36 31.97
CA LEU A 13 -2.99 35.22 31.32
C LEU A 13 -1.89 34.23 30.92
N ALA A 14 -1.86 33.07 31.59
CA ALA A 14 -1.20 31.87 31.08
C ALA A 14 -2.21 31.13 30.19
N GLY A 15 -1.92 31.04 28.89
CA GLY A 15 -2.71 30.26 27.93
C GLY A 15 -2.24 28.80 27.91
N SER A 16 -3.14 27.87 28.22
CA SER A 16 -2.88 26.43 28.11
C SER A 16 -3.21 25.95 26.69
N VAL A 17 -2.21 25.47 25.95
CA VAL A 17 -2.39 24.78 24.67
C VAL A 17 -2.63 23.30 24.95
N VAL A 18 -3.84 22.80 24.69
CA VAL A 18 -4.14 21.36 24.76
C VAL A 18 -3.67 20.72 23.45
N ALA A 19 -2.56 19.99 23.49
CA ALA A 19 -2.10 19.17 22.38
C ALA A 19 -2.97 17.90 22.30
N LEU A 20 -3.85 17.80 21.31
CA LEU A 20 -4.46 16.51 20.93
C LEU A 20 -3.39 15.67 20.23
N MET A 21 -2.86 14.68 20.93
CA MET A 21 -2.06 13.63 20.30
C MET A 21 -3.01 12.70 19.52
N ALA A 22 -3.04 12.82 18.20
CA ALA A 22 -3.67 11.83 17.34
C ALA A 22 -2.84 10.55 17.38
N VAL A 23 -3.37 9.49 18.00
CA VAL A 23 -2.75 8.17 17.99
C VAL A 23 -2.93 7.59 16.57
N PRO A 24 -1.87 7.18 15.86
CA PRO A 24 -2.06 6.46 14.60
C PRO A 24 -2.74 5.13 14.91
N ALA A 25 -3.92 4.92 14.35
CA ALA A 25 -4.58 3.62 14.41
C ALA A 25 -3.73 2.65 13.58
N VAL A 26 -3.05 1.73 14.26
CA VAL A 26 -2.44 0.57 13.60
C VAL A 26 -3.61 -0.25 13.06
N SER A 27 -3.78 -0.26 11.74
CA SER A 27 -4.82 -1.01 11.05
C SER A 27 -4.51 -2.50 11.18
N ALA A 28 -5.08 -3.16 12.18
CA ALA A 28 -5.11 -4.62 12.21
C ALA A 28 -6.06 -5.11 11.09
N THR A 29 -5.56 -5.96 10.21
CA THR A 29 -6.35 -6.64 9.18
C THR A 29 -7.45 -7.44 9.86
N ARG A 30 -8.71 -7.29 9.42
CA ARG A 30 -9.84 -8.10 9.90
C ARG A 30 -10.24 -9.08 8.79
N PRO A 31 -10.71 -10.30 9.13
CA PRO A 31 -11.23 -11.25 8.13
C PRO A 31 -12.36 -10.66 7.25
N ASP A 32 -13.13 -9.74 7.82
CA ASP A 32 -14.23 -9.02 7.15
C ASP A 32 -13.78 -7.77 6.37
N GLN A 33 -12.48 -7.47 6.33
CA GLN A 33 -11.99 -6.32 5.57
C GLN A 33 -12.21 -6.57 4.07
N PRO A 34 -12.81 -5.62 3.32
CA PRO A 34 -12.94 -5.76 1.88
C PRO A 34 -11.55 -5.78 1.23
N VAL A 35 -11.39 -6.66 0.24
CA VAL A 35 -10.23 -6.65 -0.65
C VAL A 35 -10.25 -5.33 -1.43
N GLN A 36 -9.13 -4.63 -1.41
CA GLN A 36 -8.95 -3.38 -2.16
C GLN A 36 -7.68 -3.50 -2.98
N ALA A 37 -7.71 -2.92 -4.18
CA ALA A 37 -6.63 -2.93 -5.14
C ALA A 37 -6.36 -1.52 -5.63
N TRP A 38 -5.09 -1.22 -5.89
CA TRP A 38 -4.63 -0.03 -6.60
C TRP A 38 -3.65 -0.46 -7.68
N PRO A 39 -3.84 0.01 -8.93
CA PRO A 39 -2.82 -0.13 -9.96
C PRO A 39 -1.54 0.57 -9.53
N ALA A 40 -0.39 0.09 -10.01
CA ALA A 40 0.91 0.67 -9.70
C ALA A 40 1.07 2.11 -10.24
N MET A 41 0.23 2.52 -11.19
CA MET A 41 0.22 3.87 -11.75
C MET A 41 -1.16 4.52 -11.62
N ALA A 42 -1.18 5.78 -11.19
CA ALA A 42 -2.41 6.56 -11.09
C ALA A 42 -3.01 6.82 -12.47
N GLY A 43 -4.29 6.47 -12.64
CA GLY A 43 -5.03 6.72 -13.88
C GLY A 43 -4.77 5.69 -15.00
N VAL A 44 -3.97 4.65 -14.74
CA VAL A 44 -3.76 3.52 -15.64
C VAL A 44 -4.31 2.27 -14.98
N ASP A 45 -5.14 1.50 -15.68
CA ASP A 45 -5.67 0.25 -15.15
C ASP A 45 -4.62 -0.88 -15.19
N THR A 46 -4.80 -1.89 -14.32
CA THR A 46 -3.86 -3.00 -14.17
C THR A 46 -3.70 -3.84 -15.44
N ALA A 47 -4.75 -3.98 -16.25
CA ALA A 47 -4.68 -4.77 -17.48
C ALA A 47 -3.80 -4.07 -18.52
N THR A 48 -3.96 -2.74 -18.67
CA THR A 48 -3.06 -1.92 -19.48
C THR A 48 -1.61 -2.00 -18.98
N LEU A 49 -1.37 -1.97 -17.67
CA LEU A 49 -0.02 -2.13 -17.11
C LEU A 49 0.58 -3.51 -17.40
N LEU A 50 -0.23 -4.57 -17.33
CA LEU A 50 0.20 -5.93 -17.66
C LEU A 50 0.64 -6.05 -19.12
N GLU A 51 -0.13 -5.45 -20.05
CA GLU A 51 0.21 -5.43 -21.47
C GLU A 51 1.53 -4.68 -21.73
N GLN A 52 1.77 -3.57 -21.03
CA GLN A 52 2.93 -2.72 -21.23
C GLN A 52 4.19 -3.17 -20.47
N ALA A 53 4.04 -3.96 -19.41
CA ALA A 53 5.14 -4.37 -18.53
C ALA A 53 6.33 -4.96 -19.30
N GLN A 54 6.06 -5.70 -20.39
CA GLN A 54 7.08 -6.36 -21.19
C GLN A 54 8.11 -5.39 -21.81
N ASP A 55 7.71 -4.14 -22.06
CA ASP A 55 8.56 -3.15 -22.76
C ASP A 55 9.05 -2.01 -21.85
N MET A 56 8.65 -2.00 -20.57
CA MET A 56 8.98 -0.92 -19.64
C MET A 56 10.46 -0.98 -19.18
N PRO A 57 11.17 0.15 -19.09
CA PRO A 57 12.54 0.13 -18.58
C PRO A 57 12.54 -0.20 -17.07
N THR A 58 13.58 -0.90 -16.62
CA THR A 58 13.84 -1.01 -15.17
C THR A 58 14.20 0.34 -14.58
N SER A 59 13.91 0.53 -13.29
CA SER A 59 14.28 1.73 -12.55
C SER A 59 14.79 1.35 -11.16
N ASP A 60 15.82 2.04 -10.69
CA ASP A 60 16.33 1.87 -9.32
C ASP A 60 15.31 2.34 -8.26
N MET A 61 14.32 3.13 -8.66
CA MET A 61 13.31 3.72 -7.79
C MET A 61 11.90 3.58 -8.36
N ALA A 62 10.91 3.34 -7.51
CA ALA A 62 9.51 3.49 -7.86
C ALA A 62 9.20 4.98 -8.10
N VAL A 63 9.02 5.35 -9.36
CA VAL A 63 8.65 6.70 -9.82
C VAL A 63 7.21 6.68 -10.33
N GLY A 64 6.51 7.80 -10.25
CA GLY A 64 5.05 7.83 -10.51
C GLY A 64 4.63 7.68 -11.97
N ASP A 65 5.58 7.67 -12.91
CA ASP A 65 5.38 7.60 -14.36
C ASP A 65 5.54 6.19 -14.95
N GLN A 66 5.95 5.20 -14.14
CA GLN A 66 5.99 3.79 -14.54
C GLN A 66 5.79 2.86 -13.33
N PRO A 67 5.33 1.61 -13.52
CA PRO A 67 5.45 0.63 -12.46
C PRO A 67 6.92 0.42 -12.08
N TYR A 68 7.13 0.00 -10.83
CA TYR A 68 8.45 -0.41 -10.40
C TYR A 68 8.80 -1.74 -11.07
N CYS A 69 9.77 -1.69 -11.98
CA CYS A 69 10.33 -2.82 -12.69
C CYS A 69 11.80 -2.98 -12.29
N ALA A 70 12.19 -4.18 -11.86
CA ALA A 70 13.55 -4.49 -11.42
C ALA A 70 13.87 -5.98 -11.69
N ALA A 71 15.09 -6.40 -11.37
CA ALA A 71 15.47 -7.80 -11.48
C ALA A 71 14.56 -8.70 -10.61
N ASP A 72 14.27 -9.91 -11.07
CA ASP A 72 13.37 -10.83 -10.35
C ASP A 72 13.83 -11.09 -8.90
N ALA A 73 15.13 -11.21 -8.71
CA ALA A 73 15.74 -11.41 -7.40
C ALA A 73 15.53 -10.21 -6.48
N GLU A 74 15.53 -8.99 -7.02
CA GLU A 74 15.30 -7.76 -6.28
C GLU A 74 13.84 -7.63 -5.87
N ILE A 75 12.90 -7.77 -6.82
CA ILE A 75 11.45 -7.76 -6.54
C ILE A 75 11.12 -8.76 -5.43
N ARG A 76 11.60 -10.01 -5.57
CA ARG A 76 11.41 -11.07 -4.57
C ARG A 76 12.00 -10.72 -3.21
N LEU A 77 13.20 -10.16 -3.18
CA LEU A 77 13.88 -9.81 -1.94
C LEU A 77 13.12 -8.70 -1.23
N THR A 78 12.75 -7.63 -1.95
CA THR A 78 11.96 -6.51 -1.43
C THR A 78 10.61 -6.97 -0.89
N LEU A 79 9.83 -7.72 -1.67
CA LEU A 79 8.53 -8.23 -1.22
C LEU A 79 8.66 -9.07 0.05
N LYS A 80 9.68 -9.93 0.11
CA LYS A 80 9.93 -10.77 1.28
C LYS A 80 10.41 -9.99 2.51
N GLN A 81 11.39 -9.09 2.34
CA GLN A 81 12.06 -8.43 3.47
C GLN A 81 11.28 -7.23 3.99
N ASP A 82 10.70 -6.44 3.10
CA ASP A 82 10.10 -5.15 3.44
C ASP A 82 8.60 -5.26 3.67
N PHE A 83 7.95 -6.24 3.03
CA PHE A 83 6.50 -6.43 3.09
C PHE A 83 6.07 -7.78 3.68
N ASN A 84 7.03 -8.63 4.06
CA ASN A 84 6.77 -10.00 4.55
C ASN A 84 5.86 -10.80 3.60
N GLU A 85 5.96 -10.53 2.30
CA GLU A 85 5.16 -11.18 1.28
C GLU A 85 5.86 -12.41 0.71
N SER A 86 5.08 -13.43 0.40
CA SER A 86 5.55 -14.66 -0.23
C SER A 86 4.65 -15.03 -1.42
N PRO A 87 5.15 -15.81 -2.40
CA PRO A 87 4.33 -16.25 -3.51
C PRO A 87 3.14 -17.06 -3.00
N VAL A 88 1.95 -16.74 -3.51
CA VAL A 88 0.74 -17.52 -3.27
C VAL A 88 0.64 -18.60 -4.34
N PRO A 89 0.62 -19.89 -3.97
CA PRO A 89 0.48 -20.97 -4.94
C PRO A 89 -0.85 -20.89 -5.71
N GLY A 90 -0.80 -21.01 -7.03
CA GLY A 90 -1.97 -20.95 -7.91
C GLY A 90 -1.56 -21.05 -9.38
N ASP A 91 -2.53 -21.13 -10.27
CA ASP A 91 -2.33 -21.11 -11.73
C ASP A 91 -1.98 -19.72 -12.27
N GLY A 92 -1.93 -18.71 -11.40
CA GLY A 92 -1.76 -17.31 -11.78
C GLY A 92 -2.93 -16.81 -12.60
N HIS A 93 -2.86 -15.55 -13.03
CA HIS A 93 -3.74 -15.05 -14.09
C HIS A 93 -2.92 -14.28 -15.12
N ALA A 94 -3.13 -14.56 -16.40
CA ALA A 94 -2.45 -13.87 -17.50
C ALA A 94 -0.91 -13.77 -17.30
N ALA A 95 -0.30 -14.88 -16.86
CA ALA A 95 1.13 -15.00 -16.55
C ALA A 95 1.64 -14.10 -15.42
N THR A 96 0.78 -13.62 -14.52
CA THR A 96 1.18 -12.89 -13.31
C THR A 96 1.32 -13.79 -12.08
N GLU A 97 2.15 -13.35 -11.13
CA GLU A 97 2.31 -13.97 -9.82
C GLU A 97 1.61 -13.13 -8.75
N LEU A 98 0.86 -13.79 -7.85
CA LEU A 98 0.34 -13.16 -6.65
C LEU A 98 1.34 -13.37 -5.49
N TRP A 99 1.69 -12.28 -4.84
CA TRP A 99 2.49 -12.23 -3.62
C TRP A 99 1.63 -11.68 -2.49
N ALA A 100 1.79 -12.19 -1.27
CA ALA A 100 0.97 -11.73 -0.16
C ALA A 100 1.56 -11.98 1.23
N SER A 101 1.09 -11.20 2.19
CA SER A 101 1.43 -11.28 3.60
C SER A 101 0.16 -11.45 4.42
N ASP A 102 -0.03 -12.63 5.01
CA ASP A 102 -1.13 -12.90 5.95
C ASP A 102 -1.02 -12.03 7.21
N GLN A 103 0.22 -11.83 7.69
CA GLN A 103 0.49 -11.00 8.85
C GLN A 103 0.13 -9.52 8.63
N MET A 104 0.44 -8.98 7.45
CA MET A 104 0.20 -7.56 7.14
C MET A 104 -1.14 -7.35 6.42
N GLY A 105 -1.78 -8.41 5.95
CA GLY A 105 -3.01 -8.33 5.16
C GLY A 105 -2.82 -7.69 3.79
N THR A 106 -1.60 -7.66 3.27
CA THR A 106 -1.24 -7.03 1.98
C THR A 106 -1.08 -8.08 0.89
N TRP A 107 -1.22 -7.63 -0.35
CA TRP A 107 -0.93 -8.44 -1.52
C TRP A 107 -0.43 -7.58 -2.67
N THR A 108 0.33 -8.20 -3.57
CA THR A 108 0.93 -7.58 -4.75
C THR A 108 0.84 -8.51 -5.96
N LEU A 109 0.58 -7.92 -7.13
CA LEU A 109 0.64 -8.60 -8.42
C LEU A 109 1.93 -8.23 -9.14
N VAL A 110 2.68 -9.27 -9.49
CA VAL A 110 3.96 -9.18 -10.20
C VAL A 110 3.77 -9.72 -11.61
N ALA A 111 4.21 -8.95 -12.61
CA ALA A 111 4.26 -9.35 -14.01
C ALA A 111 5.71 -9.75 -14.36
N PRO A 112 6.02 -11.06 -14.43
CA PRO A 112 7.33 -11.54 -14.87
C PRO A 112 7.57 -11.29 -16.37
N ARG A 113 8.84 -11.19 -16.74
CA ARG A 113 9.30 -10.94 -18.11
C ARG A 113 10.32 -11.98 -18.54
N ALA A 114 10.61 -12.03 -19.84
CA ALA A 114 11.52 -13.00 -20.41
C ALA A 114 13.02 -12.68 -20.16
N ASP A 115 13.34 -11.50 -19.65
CA ASP A 115 14.70 -10.98 -19.46
C ASP A 115 15.17 -11.02 -17.99
N ASP A 116 14.64 -11.95 -17.18
CA ASP A 116 14.93 -12.12 -15.75
C ASP A 116 14.61 -10.89 -14.88
N THR A 117 13.61 -10.13 -15.31
CA THR A 117 13.09 -8.97 -14.58
C THR A 117 11.57 -9.03 -14.47
N SER A 118 11.02 -8.26 -13.54
CA SER A 118 9.60 -8.26 -13.21
C SER A 118 9.12 -6.86 -12.88
N CYS A 119 7.83 -6.60 -13.12
CA CYS A 119 7.16 -5.34 -12.77
C CYS A 119 6.06 -5.55 -11.74
N ILE A 120 5.98 -4.70 -10.72
CA ILE A 120 4.81 -4.63 -9.84
C ILE A 120 3.71 -3.85 -10.55
N ILE A 121 2.59 -4.49 -10.87
CA ILE A 121 1.51 -3.88 -11.67
C ILE A 121 0.30 -3.46 -10.83
N ALA A 122 0.12 -4.05 -9.64
CA ALA A 122 -0.90 -3.64 -8.68
C ALA A 122 -0.53 -4.11 -7.27
N SER A 123 -1.02 -3.41 -6.27
CA SER A 123 -0.94 -3.82 -4.87
C SER A 123 -2.23 -3.53 -4.13
N GLY A 124 -2.43 -4.14 -2.98
CA GLY A 124 -3.68 -4.05 -2.25
C GLY A 124 -3.60 -4.47 -0.79
N ILE A 125 -4.77 -4.39 -0.15
CA ILE A 125 -4.99 -4.83 1.23
C ILE A 125 -6.20 -5.77 1.30
N GLY A 126 -6.37 -6.44 2.44
CA GLY A 126 -7.43 -7.42 2.67
C GLY A 126 -7.06 -8.83 2.23
N TYR A 127 -5.76 -9.16 2.19
CA TYR A 127 -5.33 -10.53 1.97
C TYR A 127 -5.76 -11.45 3.13
N ASP A 128 -6.20 -12.67 2.80
CA ASP A 128 -6.64 -13.71 3.71
C ASP A 128 -6.46 -15.07 3.03
N THR A 129 -5.75 -15.99 3.68
CA THR A 129 -5.44 -17.32 3.13
C THR A 129 -6.67 -18.22 2.93
N ALA A 130 -7.80 -17.94 3.59
CA ALA A 130 -9.05 -18.68 3.43
C ALA A 130 -9.87 -18.23 2.21
N ARG A 131 -9.48 -17.12 1.55
CA ARG A 131 -10.21 -16.54 0.42
C ARG A 131 -9.72 -17.12 -0.91
N ASP A 132 -10.63 -17.25 -1.86
CA ASP A 132 -10.29 -17.68 -3.23
C ASP A 132 -9.32 -16.67 -3.86
N VAL A 133 -8.23 -17.18 -4.42
CA VAL A 133 -7.18 -16.38 -5.07
C VAL A 133 -7.73 -15.49 -6.20
N ASN A 134 -8.81 -15.93 -6.85
CA ASN A 134 -9.46 -15.19 -7.93
C ASN A 134 -10.01 -13.83 -7.49
N VAL A 135 -10.33 -13.67 -6.20
CA VAL A 135 -10.84 -12.39 -5.68
C VAL A 135 -9.79 -11.29 -5.86
N TYR A 136 -8.51 -11.59 -5.68
CA TYR A 136 -7.43 -10.60 -5.83
C TYR A 136 -7.29 -10.16 -7.29
N TYR A 137 -7.32 -11.12 -8.22
CA TYR A 137 -7.24 -10.84 -9.66
C TYR A 137 -8.46 -10.07 -10.18
N GLN A 138 -9.68 -10.45 -9.76
CA GLN A 138 -10.91 -9.72 -10.12
C GLN A 138 -10.91 -8.31 -9.56
N THR A 139 -10.51 -8.14 -8.29
CA THR A 139 -10.45 -6.83 -7.65
C THR A 139 -9.40 -5.92 -8.32
N ALA A 140 -8.31 -6.50 -8.83
CA ALA A 140 -7.31 -5.79 -9.62
C ALA A 140 -7.76 -5.47 -11.06
N GLY A 141 -8.91 -5.98 -11.51
CA GLY A 141 -9.42 -5.78 -12.87
C GLY A 141 -8.83 -6.70 -13.93
N LEU A 142 -8.27 -7.86 -13.54
CA LEU A 142 -7.69 -8.83 -14.46
C LEU A 142 -8.63 -10.00 -14.81
N ARG A 143 -9.79 -10.14 -14.15
CA ARG A 143 -10.78 -11.21 -14.40
C ARG A 143 -12.20 -10.70 -14.31
#